data_AF-A0A2T6FFR4-F1
#
_entry.id   AF-A0A2T6FFR4-F1
#
_cell.length_a   1.000
_cell.length_b   1.000
_cell.length_c   1.000
_cell.angle_alpha   90.00
_cell.angle_beta   90.00
_cell.angle_gamma   90.00
#
_symmetry.space_group_name_H-M   'P 1'
#
loop_
_entity.id
_entity.type
_entity.pdbx_description
1 polymer ?
#
loop_
_entity_poly.entity_id
_entity_poly.type
_entity_poly.pdbx_seq_one_letter_code
_entity_poly.pdbx_strand_id
1 'polypeptide(L)'
;MPSKAWLKKRYAYLPQKAQLVLINKSLNRNVRVLSNLLNEYPKIHAIHSSLENGFIGLGSRTLAIRKWHKTVKSFPRIPNTYFQRASWALERSKFFEAALYLRLCLKLDKGYFKTTAHFWRAEALYRLGNYSLAKRELKNVPNEYEELYFLNYKKRSKIDLLNDICTKENYRNQSYKSF
;
A
#
# COMPACT_ATOMS: atom_id res chain seq x y z
N MET A 1 -1.28 12.76 -7.54
CA MET A 1 0.16 12.46 -7.77
C MET A 1 0.99 13.52 -7.05
N PRO A 2 2.13 13.18 -6.41
CA PRO A 2 3.00 14.16 -5.78
C PRO A 2 3.56 15.17 -6.80
N SER A 3 3.73 16.42 -6.39
CA SER A 3 4.24 17.49 -7.26
C SER A 3 5.73 17.32 -7.55
N LYS A 4 6.21 17.87 -8.68
CA LYS A 4 7.63 17.87 -9.04
C LYS A 4 8.51 18.51 -7.96
N ALA A 5 8.02 19.59 -7.34
CA ALA A 5 8.71 20.27 -6.24
C ALA A 5 8.85 19.37 -5.00
N TRP A 6 7.79 18.64 -4.65
CA TRP A 6 7.85 17.67 -3.56
C TRP A 6 8.82 16.53 -3.86
N LEU A 7 8.83 16.00 -5.08
CA LEU A 7 9.75 14.93 -5.50
C LEU A 7 11.21 15.39 -5.47
N LYS A 8 11.50 16.62 -5.91
CA LYS A 8 12.84 17.23 -5.78
C LYS A 8 13.30 17.25 -4.32
N LYS A 9 12.46 17.76 -3.41
CA LYS A 9 12.78 17.78 -1.98
C LYS A 9 12.99 16.38 -1.42
N ARG A 10 12.12 15.42 -1.78
CA ARG A 10 12.19 14.03 -1.32
C ARG A 10 13.45 13.32 -1.76
N TYR A 11 13.96 13.61 -2.95
CA TYR A 11 15.11 12.89 -3.53
C TYR A 11 16.40 13.70 -3.52
N ALA A 12 16.44 14.88 -2.89
CA ALA A 12 17.59 15.77 -2.88
C ALA A 12 18.89 15.10 -2.38
N TYR A 13 18.79 14.10 -1.49
CA TYR A 13 19.92 13.37 -0.94
C TYR A 13 20.47 12.25 -1.84
N LEU A 14 19.80 11.95 -2.96
CA LEU A 14 20.21 10.88 -3.88
C LEU A 14 21.21 11.39 -4.93
N PRO A 15 21.97 10.49 -5.59
CA PRO A 15 22.78 10.87 -6.74
C PRO A 15 21.96 11.56 -7.83
N GLN A 16 22.52 12.58 -8.50
CA GLN A 16 21.83 13.41 -9.48
C GLN A 16 21.15 12.59 -10.60
N LYS A 17 21.81 11.53 -11.07
CA LYS A 17 21.26 10.61 -12.06
C LYS A 17 20.00 9.89 -11.55
N ALA A 18 20.01 9.43 -10.30
CA ALA A 18 18.84 8.82 -9.67
C ALA A 18 17.70 9.83 -9.48
N GLN A 19 18.02 11.07 -9.09
CA GLN A 19 17.02 12.15 -9.00
C GLN A 19 16.33 12.39 -10.35
N LEU A 20 17.11 12.54 -11.42
CA LEU A 20 16.60 12.81 -12.76
C LEU A 20 15.60 11.74 -13.21
N VAL A 21 15.93 10.46 -13.02
CA VAL A 21 15.04 9.35 -13.38
C VAL A 21 13.80 9.34 -12.49
N LEU A 22 13.94 9.42 -11.16
CA LEU A 22 12.83 9.25 -10.22
C LEU A 22 11.81 10.41 -10.26
N ILE A 23 12.26 11.62 -10.59
CA ILE A 23 11.43 12.83 -10.68
C ILE A 23 10.70 12.89 -12.04
N ASN A 24 11.29 12.32 -13.10
CA ASN A 24 10.71 12.34 -14.44
C ASN A 24 9.64 11.24 -14.59
N LYS A 25 8.41 11.63 -14.91
CA LYS A 25 7.24 10.72 -15.02
C LYS A 25 7.38 9.65 -16.12
N SER A 26 8.08 9.96 -17.21
CA SER A 26 8.33 8.99 -18.29
C SER A 26 9.41 7.99 -17.87
N LEU A 27 10.51 8.50 -17.32
CA LEU A 27 11.65 7.66 -16.94
C LEU A 27 11.36 6.80 -15.71
N ASN A 28 10.61 7.30 -14.73
CA ASN A 28 10.31 6.58 -13.49
C ASN A 28 9.30 5.42 -13.65
N ARG A 29 8.86 5.15 -14.88
CA ARG A 29 8.05 3.99 -15.27
C ARG A 29 8.75 3.11 -16.30
N ASN A 30 9.86 3.57 -16.87
CA ASN A 30 10.58 2.82 -17.89
C ASN A 30 11.45 1.75 -17.24
N VAL A 31 11.02 0.50 -17.35
CA VAL A 31 11.68 -0.67 -16.75
C VAL A 31 13.14 -0.81 -17.19
N ARG A 32 13.48 -0.50 -18.45
CA ARG A 32 14.85 -0.57 -18.95
C ARG A 32 15.74 0.47 -18.28
N VAL A 33 15.28 1.72 -18.22
CA VAL A 33 16.00 2.82 -17.55
C VAL A 33 16.21 2.50 -16.06
N LEU A 34 15.16 2.04 -15.39
CA LEU A 34 15.20 1.70 -13.97
C LEU A 34 16.08 0.48 -13.68
N SER A 35 16.14 -0.50 -14.58
CA SER A 35 17.01 -1.67 -14.44
C SER A 35 18.48 -1.29 -14.54
N ASN A 36 18.84 -0.43 -15.50
CA ASN A 36 20.20 0.09 -15.61
C ASN A 36 20.58 0.91 -14.37
N LEU A 37 19.67 1.80 -13.94
CA LEU A 37 19.89 2.62 -12.74
C LEU A 37 20.01 1.77 -11.47
N LEU A 38 19.29 0.64 -11.40
CA LEU A 38 19.38 -0.28 -10.27
C LEU A 38 20.75 -0.98 -10.21
N ASN A 39 21.35 -1.31 -11.35
CA ASN A 39 22.70 -1.89 -11.40
C ASN A 39 23.74 -0.91 -10.84
N GLU A 40 23.57 0.38 -11.13
CA GLU A 40 24.47 1.43 -10.64
C GLU A 40 24.23 1.78 -9.16
N TYR A 41 22.97 1.76 -8.72
CA TYR A 41 22.58 2.17 -7.36
C TYR A 41 21.69 1.14 -6.66
N PRO A 42 22.19 -0.07 -6.35
CA PRO A 42 21.39 -1.17 -5.84
C PRO A 42 20.80 -0.93 -4.45
N LYS A 43 21.34 0.04 -3.69
CA LYS A 43 20.93 0.36 -2.31
C LYS A 43 19.85 1.45 -2.22
N ILE A 44 19.38 2.00 -3.34
CA ILE A 44 18.32 3.02 -3.33
C ILE A 44 16.94 2.35 -3.44
N HIS A 45 16.21 2.27 -2.33
CA HIS A 45 14.86 1.68 -2.29
C HIS A 45 13.90 2.29 -3.30
N ALA A 46 13.98 3.62 -3.53
CA ALA A 46 13.09 4.30 -4.47
C ALA A 46 13.21 3.74 -5.91
N ILE A 47 14.39 3.26 -6.31
CA ILE A 47 14.59 2.63 -7.63
C ILE A 47 13.88 1.28 -7.69
N HIS A 48 14.05 0.44 -6.67
CA HIS A 48 13.35 -0.86 -6.57
C HIS A 48 11.84 -0.66 -6.65
N SER A 49 11.31 0.28 -5.85
CA SER A 49 9.89 0.58 -5.84
C SER A 49 9.37 1.12 -7.18
N SER A 50 10.13 1.99 -7.86
CA SER A 50 9.75 2.49 -9.19
C SER A 50 9.79 1.38 -10.24
N LEU A 51 10.80 0.50 -10.18
CA LEU A 51 10.95 -0.63 -11.10
C LEU A 51 9.80 -1.63 -10.96
N GLU A 52 9.42 -1.93 -9.71
CA GLU A 52 8.26 -2.77 -9.40
C GLU A 52 6.99 -2.20 -10.02
N ASN A 53 6.70 -0.90 -9.78
CA ASN A 53 5.58 -0.19 -10.39
C ASN A 53 5.60 -0.23 -11.93
N GLY A 54 6.80 -0.11 -12.52
CA GLY A 54 6.99 -0.27 -13.97
C GLY A 54 6.56 -1.66 -14.46
N PHE A 55 6.96 -2.72 -13.77
CA PHE A 55 6.52 -4.08 -14.11
C PHE A 55 5.00 -4.28 -13.96
N ILE A 56 4.35 -3.63 -13.00
CA ILE A 56 2.87 -3.62 -12.88
C ILE A 56 2.25 -3.00 -14.13
N GLY A 57 2.74 -1.83 -14.52
CA GLY A 57 2.23 -1.10 -15.67
C GLY A 57 2.35 -1.90 -16.98
N LEU A 58 3.34 -2.78 -17.09
CA LEU A 58 3.52 -3.69 -18.21
C LEU A 58 2.74 -5.01 -18.09
N GLY A 59 1.87 -5.16 -17.08
CA GLY A 59 1.12 -6.41 -16.84
C GLY A 59 1.97 -7.58 -16.32
N SER A 60 3.28 -7.37 -16.11
CA SER A 60 4.24 -8.41 -15.67
C SER A 60 4.21 -8.63 -14.15
N ARG A 61 3.01 -8.92 -13.61
CA ARG A 61 2.76 -9.01 -12.17
C ARG A 61 3.61 -10.08 -11.47
N THR A 62 3.87 -11.21 -12.12
CA THR A 62 4.70 -12.31 -11.56
C THR A 62 6.14 -11.86 -11.31
N LEU A 63 6.73 -11.10 -12.24
CA LEU A 63 8.07 -10.55 -12.10
C LEU A 63 8.14 -9.49 -11.00
N ALA A 64 7.12 -8.63 -10.91
CA ALA A 64 7.01 -7.65 -9.84
C ALA A 64 7.01 -8.32 -8.46
N ILE A 65 6.25 -9.40 -8.27
CA ILE A 65 6.19 -10.15 -7.00
C ILE A 65 7.56 -10.78 -6.66
N ARG A 66 8.24 -11.38 -7.63
CA ARG A 66 9.56 -12.01 -7.41
C ARG A 66 10.61 -10.96 -7.03
N LYS A 67 10.60 -9.79 -7.68
CA LYS A 67 11.50 -8.67 -7.34
C LYS A 67 11.19 -8.12 -5.96
N TRP A 68 9.91 -7.94 -5.63
CA TRP A 68 9.47 -7.44 -4.34
C TRP A 68 9.94 -8.30 -3.15
N HIS A 69 9.90 -9.63 -3.27
CA HIS A 69 10.44 -10.53 -2.22
C HIS A 69 11.92 -10.26 -1.92
N LYS A 70 12.70 -9.87 -2.94
CA LYS A 70 14.09 -9.47 -2.75
C LYS A 70 14.18 -8.08 -2.10
N THR A 71 13.33 -7.15 -2.51
CA THR A 71 13.26 -5.78 -1.95
C THR A 71 13.01 -5.79 -0.44
N VAL A 72 12.08 -6.61 0.06
CA VAL A 72 11.82 -6.72 1.52
C VAL A 72 13.05 -7.20 2.28
N LYS A 73 13.73 -8.21 1.75
CA LYS A 73 14.92 -8.77 2.37
C LYS A 73 16.05 -7.72 2.42
N SER A 74 16.17 -6.91 1.37
CA SER A 74 17.17 -5.84 1.29
C SER A 74 16.80 -4.60 2.11
N PHE A 75 15.51 -4.34 2.32
CA PHE A 75 15.00 -3.12 2.97
C PHE A 75 13.97 -3.41 4.08
N PRO A 76 14.31 -4.22 5.10
CA PRO A 76 13.33 -4.71 6.08
C PRO A 76 12.77 -3.63 7.01
N ARG A 77 13.34 -2.42 7.02
CA ARG A 77 12.96 -1.30 7.90
C ARG A 77 12.24 -0.17 7.15
N ILE A 78 11.88 -0.36 5.89
CA ILE A 78 11.21 0.67 5.09
C ILE A 78 9.69 0.41 5.10
N PRO A 79 8.86 1.29 5.70
CA PRO A 79 7.41 1.11 5.78
C PRO A 79 6.75 0.96 4.41
N ASN A 80 7.23 1.74 3.44
CA ASN A 80 6.71 1.74 2.07
C ASN A 80 6.76 0.35 1.43
N THR A 81 7.79 -0.44 1.72
CA THR A 81 7.93 -1.79 1.17
C THR A 81 6.75 -2.66 1.61
N TYR A 82 6.39 -2.60 2.90
CA TYR A 82 5.26 -3.35 3.45
C TYR A 82 3.90 -2.80 3.01
N PHE A 83 3.76 -1.48 2.92
CA PHE A 83 2.53 -0.86 2.41
C PHE A 83 2.24 -1.29 0.97
N GLN A 84 3.26 -1.30 0.11
CA GLN A 84 3.13 -1.77 -1.27
C GLN A 84 2.71 -3.24 -1.32
N ARG A 85 3.27 -4.12 -0.48
CA ARG A 85 2.81 -5.51 -0.42
C ARG A 85 1.35 -5.66 -0.10
N ALA A 86 0.91 -4.90 0.89
CA ALA A 86 -0.46 -4.96 1.33
C ALA A 86 -1.39 -4.55 0.20
N SER A 87 -1.03 -3.52 -0.57
CA SER A 87 -1.74 -3.13 -1.78
C SER A 87 -1.94 -4.31 -2.73
N TRP A 88 -0.86 -5.01 -3.05
CA TRP A 88 -0.92 -6.20 -3.90
C TRP A 88 -1.76 -7.33 -3.33
N ALA A 89 -1.62 -7.58 -2.03
CA ALA A 89 -2.38 -8.61 -1.35
C ALA A 89 -3.89 -8.28 -1.41
N LEU A 90 -4.26 -7.01 -1.22
CA LEU A 90 -5.63 -6.54 -1.34
C LEU A 90 -6.18 -6.70 -2.77
N GLU A 91 -5.42 -6.34 -3.80
CA GLU A 91 -5.82 -6.54 -5.22
C GLU A 91 -6.15 -8.00 -5.54
N ARG A 92 -5.52 -8.94 -4.83
CA ARG A 92 -5.68 -10.39 -5.03
C ARG A 92 -6.61 -11.02 -4.00
N SER A 93 -7.32 -10.21 -3.22
CA SER A 93 -8.20 -10.67 -2.13
C SER A 93 -7.48 -11.55 -1.10
N LYS A 94 -6.16 -11.41 -0.95
CA LYS A 94 -5.34 -12.07 0.07
C LYS A 94 -5.40 -11.25 1.35
N PHE A 95 -6.58 -11.17 1.96
CA PHE A 95 -6.86 -10.23 3.05
C PHE A 95 -6.03 -10.50 4.32
N PHE A 96 -5.77 -11.76 4.65
CA PHE A 96 -4.91 -12.11 5.79
C PHE A 96 -3.49 -11.53 5.62
N GLU A 97 -2.91 -11.74 4.43
CA GLU A 97 -1.59 -11.24 4.07
C GLU A 97 -1.56 -9.71 4.08
N ALA A 98 -2.58 -9.07 3.50
CA ALA A 98 -2.71 -7.62 3.53
C ALA A 98 -2.73 -7.05 4.96
N ALA A 99 -3.55 -7.62 5.84
CA ALA A 99 -3.65 -7.18 7.23
C ALA A 99 -2.32 -7.32 7.98
N LEU A 100 -1.57 -8.39 7.71
CA LEU A 100 -0.25 -8.63 8.29
C LEU A 100 0.77 -7.57 7.83
N TYR A 101 0.85 -7.30 6.52
CA TYR A 101 1.81 -6.33 6.01
C TYR A 101 1.46 -4.88 6.36
N LEU A 102 0.18 -4.53 6.46
CA LEU A 102 -0.22 -3.20 6.96
C LEU A 102 0.16 -3.01 8.43
N ARG A 103 0.06 -4.07 9.24
CA ARG A 103 0.55 -4.03 10.63
C ARG A 103 2.07 -3.79 10.67
N LEU A 104 2.83 -4.46 9.81
CA LEU A 104 4.28 -4.26 9.72
C LEU A 104 4.63 -2.84 9.23
N CYS A 105 3.89 -2.32 8.24
CA CYS A 105 4.00 -0.94 7.80
C CYS A 105 3.78 0.03 8.97
N LEU A 106 2.66 -0.09 9.68
CA LEU A 106 2.31 0.77 10.82
C LEU A 106 3.34 0.71 11.95
N LYS A 107 3.97 -0.44 12.19
CA LYS A 107 5.04 -0.59 13.19
C LYS A 107 6.28 0.25 12.89
N LEU A 108 6.57 0.46 11.61
CA LEU A 108 7.78 1.17 11.16
C LEU A 108 7.49 2.61 10.71
N ASP A 109 6.24 2.91 10.42
CA ASP A 109 5.82 4.19 9.89
C ASP A 109 5.96 5.32 10.92
N LYS A 110 6.50 6.45 10.47
CA LYS A 110 6.63 7.67 11.27
C LYS A 110 5.45 8.64 11.05
N GLY A 111 4.30 8.11 10.65
CA GLY A 111 3.07 8.86 10.42
C GLY A 111 2.72 9.12 8.95
N TYR A 112 3.57 8.75 7.98
CA TYR A 112 3.30 9.01 6.57
C TYR A 112 2.16 8.14 6.02
N PHE A 113 2.13 6.86 6.41
CA PHE A 113 1.12 5.90 5.97
C PHE A 113 -0.01 5.73 6.99
N LYS A 114 0.14 6.22 8.22
CA LYS A 114 -0.74 5.94 9.38
C LYS A 114 -2.22 5.82 9.03
N THR A 115 -2.83 6.89 8.53
CA THR A 115 -4.26 6.93 8.23
C THR A 115 -4.65 5.90 7.18
N THR A 116 -3.98 5.91 6.03
CA THR A 116 -4.26 5.02 4.91
C THR A 116 -4.01 3.55 5.26
N ALA A 117 -2.96 3.25 6.03
CA ALA A 117 -2.63 1.90 6.45
C ALA A 117 -3.64 1.35 7.47
N HIS A 118 -4.12 2.18 8.41
CA HIS A 118 -5.21 1.79 9.31
C HIS A 118 -6.51 1.54 8.53
N PHE A 119 -6.86 2.40 7.59
CA PHE A 119 -8.06 2.23 6.76
C PHE A 119 -8.03 0.92 5.97
N TRP A 120 -6.95 0.67 5.22
CA TRP A 120 -6.83 -0.55 4.42
C TRP A 120 -6.71 -1.82 5.26
N ARG A 121 -6.19 -1.71 6.49
CA ARG A 121 -6.13 -2.84 7.40
C ARG A 121 -7.51 -3.14 7.98
N ALA A 122 -8.30 -2.10 8.27
CA ALA A 122 -9.70 -2.26 8.65
C ALA A 122 -10.49 -2.98 7.55
N GLU A 123 -10.32 -2.57 6.28
CA GLU A 123 -10.96 -3.24 5.14
C GLU A 123 -10.56 -4.70 5.06
N ALA A 124 -9.26 -5.01 5.15
CA ALA A 124 -8.78 -6.39 5.14
C ALA A 124 -9.39 -7.23 6.28
N LEU A 125 -9.46 -6.67 7.49
CA LEU A 125 -10.04 -7.33 8.67
C LEU A 125 -11.56 -7.52 8.52
N TYR A 126 -12.26 -6.55 7.96
CA TYR A 126 -13.68 -6.65 7.62
C TYR A 126 -13.93 -7.81 6.65
N ARG A 127 -13.14 -7.92 5.58
CA ARG A 127 -13.25 -9.01 4.61
C ARG A 127 -12.92 -10.39 5.19
N LEU A 128 -12.17 -10.45 6.28
CA LEU A 128 -11.92 -11.66 7.06
C LEU A 128 -13.00 -11.96 8.11
N GLY A 129 -14.05 -11.13 8.21
CA GLY A 129 -15.10 -11.26 9.22
C GLY A 129 -14.69 -10.80 10.63
N ASN A 130 -13.52 -10.17 10.77
CA ASN A 130 -13.00 -9.72 12.05
C ASN A 130 -13.43 -8.28 12.36
N TYR A 131 -14.74 -8.10 12.55
CA TYR A 131 -15.42 -6.81 12.67
C TYR A 131 -14.95 -5.98 13.87
N SER A 132 -14.67 -6.62 15.01
CA SER A 132 -14.20 -5.93 16.21
C SER A 132 -12.82 -5.30 16.02
N LEU A 133 -11.89 -6.02 15.37
CA LEU A 133 -10.58 -5.46 15.03
C LEU A 133 -10.67 -4.41 13.93
N ALA A 134 -11.54 -4.59 12.94
CA ALA A 134 -11.77 -3.58 11.89
C ALA A 134 -12.24 -2.24 12.49
N LYS A 135 -13.23 -2.25 13.41
CA LYS A 135 -13.66 -1.05 14.14
C LYS A 135 -12.54 -0.41 14.95
N ARG A 136 -11.67 -1.22 15.57
CA ARG A 136 -10.51 -0.71 16.33
C ARG A 136 -9.53 0.03 15.43
N GLU A 137 -9.25 -0.49 14.24
CA GLU A 137 -8.41 0.21 13.26
C GLU A 137 -9.03 1.55 12.84
N LEU A 138 -10.35 1.58 12.60
CA LEU A 138 -11.05 2.79 12.16
C LEU A 138 -11.08 3.93 13.19
N LYS A 139 -10.82 3.65 14.48
CA LYS A 139 -10.63 4.71 15.49
C LYS A 139 -9.41 5.60 15.18
N ASN A 140 -8.44 5.08 14.43
CA ASN A 140 -7.24 5.83 14.02
C ASN A 140 -7.39 6.52 12.65
N VAL A 141 -8.59 6.48 12.08
CA VAL A 141 -8.91 7.07 10.78
C VAL A 141 -9.87 8.24 11.01
N PRO A 142 -9.61 9.46 10.50
CA PRO A 142 -10.55 10.57 10.59
C PRO A 142 -11.90 10.25 9.92
N ASN A 143 -12.98 10.91 10.34
CA ASN A 143 -14.33 10.63 9.84
C ASN A 143 -14.50 11.06 8.38
N GLU A 144 -13.83 12.14 8.01
CA GLU A 144 -13.72 12.73 6.68
C GLU A 144 -12.77 11.97 5.75
N TYR A 145 -12.11 10.90 6.22
CA TYR A 145 -11.21 10.14 5.37
C TYR A 145 -11.98 9.40 4.27
N GLU A 146 -11.58 9.70 3.04
CA GLU A 146 -12.07 9.07 1.83
C GLU A 146 -10.90 8.57 1.01
N GLU A 147 -10.96 7.30 0.63
CA GLU A 147 -9.98 6.72 -0.25
C GLU A 147 -10.48 6.80 -1.69
N LEU A 148 -9.70 7.48 -2.52
CA LEU A 148 -10.05 7.83 -3.90
C LEU A 148 -9.16 7.13 -4.93
N TYR A 149 -8.05 6.49 -4.51
CA TYR A 149 -6.98 6.13 -5.46
C TYR A 149 -6.37 4.73 -5.30
N PHE A 150 -6.86 3.91 -4.38
CA PHE A 150 -6.27 2.60 -4.11
C PHE A 150 -7.27 1.49 -4.47
N LEU A 151 -6.82 0.45 -5.21
CA LEU A 151 -7.60 -0.73 -5.69
C LEU A 151 -8.75 -0.48 -6.68
N ASN A 152 -8.69 0.59 -7.50
CA ASN A 152 -9.76 0.93 -8.46
C ASN A 152 -11.14 1.15 -7.84
N TYR A 153 -11.23 1.42 -6.53
CA TYR A 153 -12.51 1.85 -5.94
C TYR A 153 -12.91 3.20 -6.54
N LYS A 154 -14.19 3.34 -6.90
CA LYS A 154 -14.75 4.65 -7.28
C LYS A 154 -14.64 5.66 -6.14
N LYS A 155 -14.83 5.20 -4.89
CA LYS A 155 -14.67 5.91 -3.61
C LYS A 155 -15.02 4.94 -2.46
N ARG A 156 -14.29 4.96 -1.35
CA ARG A 156 -14.69 4.24 -0.10
C ARG A 156 -14.26 5.06 1.12
N SER A 157 -15.22 5.43 1.97
CA SER A 157 -14.98 6.22 3.18
C SER A 157 -14.93 5.37 4.44
N LYS A 158 -14.46 5.95 5.55
CA LYS A 158 -14.58 5.32 6.87
C LYS A 158 -16.03 5.01 7.23
N ILE A 159 -16.95 5.92 6.92
CA ILE A 159 -18.37 5.80 7.25
C ILE A 159 -18.98 4.61 6.50
N ASP A 160 -18.68 4.46 5.20
CA ASP A 160 -19.14 3.33 4.40
C ASP A 160 -18.71 2.00 5.04
N LEU A 161 -17.44 1.90 5.45
CA LEU A 161 -16.91 0.69 6.07
C LEU A 161 -17.55 0.41 7.45
N LEU A 162 -17.85 1.44 8.24
CA LEU A 162 -18.57 1.26 9.51
C LEU A 162 -19.99 0.74 9.28
N ASN A 163 -20.70 1.28 8.29
CA ASN A 163 -22.05 0.85 7.93
C ASN A 163 -22.08 -0.61 7.45
N ASP A 164 -21.11 -0.99 6.62
CA ASP A 164 -20.90 -2.36 6.16
C ASP A 164 -20.72 -3.32 7.35
N ILE A 165 -19.88 -2.95 8.32
CA ILE A 165 -19.62 -3.74 9.51
C ILE A 165 -20.90 -3.90 10.37
N CYS A 166 -21.59 -2.80 10.67
CA CYS A 166 -22.82 -2.82 11.47
C CYS A 166 -23.90 -3.70 10.83
N THR A 167 -24.06 -3.59 9.51
CA THR A 167 -25.01 -4.41 8.74
C THR A 167 -24.69 -5.90 8.90
N LYS A 168 -23.42 -6.30 8.75
CA LYS A 168 -23.01 -7.70 8.87
C LYS A 168 -23.15 -8.27 10.28
N GLU A 169 -22.89 -7.46 11.32
CA GLU A 169 -23.11 -7.88 12.71
C GLU A 169 -24.60 -8.11 13.01
N ASN A 170 -25.48 -7.25 12.50
CA ASN A 170 -26.92 -7.40 12.68
C ASN A 170 -27.46 -8.69 12.04
N TYR A 171 -27.04 -9.02 10.81
CA TYR A 171 -27.38 -10.29 10.18
C TYR A 171 -26.90 -11.50 10.98
N ARG A 172 -25.68 -11.44 11.51
CA ARG A 172 -25.11 -12.52 12.32
C ARG A 172 -25.92 -12.74 13.59
N ASN A 173 -26.31 -11.66 14.27
CA ASN A 173 -27.11 -11.74 15.50
C ASN A 173 -28.54 -12.24 15.27
N GLN A 174 -29.14 -11.97 14.10
CA GLN A 174 -30.45 -12.51 13.73
C GLN A 174 -30.36 -14.03 13.45
N SER A 175 -29.31 -14.49 12.77
CA SER A 175 -29.13 -15.93 12.49
C SER A 175 -28.96 -16.80 13.74
N TYR A 176 -28.48 -16.24 14.86
CA TYR A 176 -28.36 -16.95 16.13
C TYR A 176 -29.63 -16.94 16.99
N LYS A 177 -30.64 -16.12 16.65
CA LYS A 177 -31.93 -16.07 17.38
C LYS A 177 -32.99 -17.00 16.79
N SER A 178 -32.69 -17.69 15.70
CA SER A 178 -33.62 -18.58 14.98
C SER A 178 -33.36 -20.08 15.27
N PHE A 179 -32.59 -20.38 16.31
CA PHE A 179 -32.34 -21.72 16.86
C PHE A 179 -32.68 -21.71 18.35
#